data_AF-A0A613LDJ5-F1
#
_entry.id   AF-A0A613LDJ5-F1
#
_cell.length_a   1.000
_cell.length_b   1.000
_cell.length_c   1.000
_cell.angle_alpha   90.00
_cell.angle_beta   90.00
_cell.angle_gamma   90.00
#
_symmetry.space_group_name_H-M   'P 1'
#
loop_
_entity.id
_entity.type
_entity.pdbx_description
1 polymer ?
#
loop_
_entity_poly.entity_id
_entity_poly.type
_entity_poly.pdbx_seq_one_letter_code
_entity_poly.pdbx_strand_id
1 'polypeptide(L)'
;EQKKRNLEFFKRFDLLNDEGLRIALDSMVHRSVANPAIRRCELMVRMRGFEDMANEEGLAGEFYTITAPSRFHAVHSKGGFVSQWDGSTPQDTQRYLCGVWAKARAAISRAGIHVFGFRVVEPHHDGTPHWHMLLFMRPQDVDTVRDILCYHARITDSEELQTPNALKARFHVEAIDPAKGSATGYIAKYISKNIDGFALDGEQDEETGENLRDMAKSVSAWASRWRIRQFQQIGGAPVTVWRELRRLRDQVLTDRRMDAVLAAADVGDWAAYTQAQGGALVARRDLVVRLAYEITEQGNEYAEDVQRVQGVYSPLVPDSAVCTRLVKWQKVAKLAEASAEEGFSGGSAAPWSSVNNCTEGGTRRRLKLELRSRGFDGSDEEIDILKRGGGLRFGQSALIYRNGRLQEKQNEPMQELWPGWL
;
A
#
# COMPACT_ATOMS: atom_id res chain seq x y z
N GLU A 1 -13.13 3.71 -16.65
CA GLU A 1 -13.77 4.77 -15.83
C GLU A 1 -12.98 5.29 -14.63
N GLN A 2 -12.76 4.56 -13.53
CA GLN A 2 -12.13 5.15 -12.32
C GLN A 2 -10.74 5.79 -12.59
N LYS A 3 -9.88 5.13 -13.36
CA LYS A 3 -8.57 5.68 -13.75
C LYS A 3 -8.70 6.98 -14.56
N LYS A 4 -9.71 7.09 -15.43
CA LYS A 4 -10.00 8.29 -16.24
C LYS A 4 -10.44 9.45 -15.34
N ARG A 5 -11.39 9.20 -14.42
CA ARG A 5 -11.85 10.19 -13.43
C ARG A 5 -10.70 10.69 -12.54
N ASN A 6 -9.83 9.79 -12.08
CA ASN A 6 -8.65 10.17 -11.29
C ASN A 6 -7.70 11.05 -12.11
N LEU A 7 -7.47 10.72 -13.39
CA LEU A 7 -6.63 11.53 -14.27
C LEU A 7 -7.21 12.92 -14.50
N GLU A 8 -8.51 13.03 -14.78
CA GLU A 8 -9.21 14.32 -14.91
C GLU A 8 -9.14 15.13 -13.63
N PHE A 9 -9.25 14.48 -12.46
CA PHE A 9 -9.03 15.13 -11.18
C PHE A 9 -7.61 15.67 -11.07
N PHE A 10 -6.56 14.87 -11.32
CA PHE A 10 -5.17 15.34 -11.21
C PHE A 10 -4.86 16.48 -12.16
N LYS A 11 -5.45 16.48 -13.37
CA LYS A 11 -5.27 17.56 -14.36
C LYS A 11 -5.81 18.91 -13.89
N ARG A 12 -6.69 18.98 -12.90
CA ARG A 12 -7.28 20.23 -12.37
C ARG A 12 -6.47 20.89 -11.26
N PHE A 13 -5.42 20.24 -10.76
CA PHE A 13 -4.63 20.74 -9.63
C PHE A 13 -3.15 20.88 -9.95
N ASP A 14 -2.52 21.83 -9.28
CA ASP A 14 -1.07 21.99 -9.16
C ASP A 14 -0.62 21.73 -7.72
N LEU A 15 0.68 21.55 -7.55
CA LEU A 15 1.39 21.59 -6.29
C LEU A 15 2.12 22.92 -6.19
N LEU A 16 1.88 23.67 -5.13
CA LEU A 16 2.53 24.94 -4.79
C LEU A 16 3.43 24.73 -3.57
N ASN A 17 4.67 25.20 -3.60
CA ASN A 17 5.52 25.24 -2.42
C ASN A 17 5.57 26.65 -1.79
N ASP A 18 6.25 26.77 -0.65
CA ASP A 18 6.38 28.02 0.11
C ASP A 18 7.18 29.11 -0.65
N GLU A 19 7.95 28.73 -1.67
CA GLU A 19 8.72 29.63 -2.54
C GLU A 19 7.91 30.10 -3.76
N GLY A 20 6.65 29.69 -3.89
CA GLY A 20 5.78 30.06 -5.02
C GLY A 20 5.94 29.18 -6.27
N LEU A 21 6.80 28.16 -6.25
CA LEU A 21 6.97 27.22 -7.36
C LEU A 21 5.70 26.38 -7.53
N ARG A 22 5.16 26.39 -8.75
CA ARG A 22 3.99 25.59 -9.14
C ARG A 22 4.39 24.46 -10.07
N ILE A 23 3.90 23.26 -9.78
CA ILE A 23 4.11 22.09 -10.63
C ILE A 23 2.82 21.31 -10.81
N ALA A 24 2.51 20.92 -12.05
CA ALA A 24 1.32 20.15 -12.36
C ALA A 24 1.26 18.81 -11.58
N LEU A 25 0.14 18.56 -10.89
CA LEU A 25 -0.04 17.35 -10.09
C LEU A 25 -0.03 16.09 -10.96
N ASP A 26 -0.65 16.13 -12.14
CA ASP A 26 -0.70 15.00 -13.07
C ASP A 26 0.69 14.58 -13.57
N SER A 27 1.59 15.54 -13.80
CA SER A 27 2.99 15.27 -14.15
C SER A 27 3.72 14.53 -13.02
N MET A 28 3.51 14.94 -11.77
CA MET A 28 4.12 14.29 -10.59
C MET A 28 3.57 12.88 -10.37
N VAL A 29 2.27 12.66 -10.57
CA VAL A 29 1.66 11.33 -10.50
C VAL A 29 2.28 10.42 -11.58
N HIS A 30 2.48 10.92 -12.80
CA HIS A 30 3.07 10.14 -13.90
C HIS A 30 4.55 9.77 -13.68
N ARG A 31 5.29 10.57 -12.89
CA ARG A 31 6.68 10.28 -12.48
C ARG A 31 6.77 9.35 -11.27
N SER A 32 5.64 8.91 -10.72
CA SER A 32 5.59 8.04 -9.54
C SER A 32 5.31 6.58 -9.89
N VAL A 33 5.34 5.71 -8.89
CA VAL A 33 4.96 4.29 -8.99
C VAL A 33 3.47 4.06 -9.28
N ALA A 34 2.67 5.13 -9.35
CA ALA A 34 1.32 5.07 -9.92
C ALA A 34 1.35 4.83 -11.45
N ASN A 35 2.46 5.17 -12.11
CA ASN A 35 2.72 4.81 -13.49
C ASN A 35 3.06 3.30 -13.58
N PRO A 36 2.27 2.51 -14.33
CA PRO A 36 2.50 1.08 -14.49
C PRO A 36 3.91 0.73 -14.99
N ALA A 37 4.46 1.52 -15.92
CA ALA A 37 5.81 1.27 -16.47
C ALA A 37 6.90 1.44 -15.40
N ILE A 38 6.84 2.51 -14.60
CA ILE A 38 7.77 2.73 -13.49
C ILE A 38 7.63 1.61 -12.45
N ARG A 39 6.39 1.25 -12.11
CA ARG A 39 6.11 0.16 -11.16
C ARG A 39 6.67 -1.19 -11.65
N ARG A 40 6.53 -1.49 -12.94
CA ARG A 40 7.10 -2.69 -13.57
C ARG A 40 8.62 -2.67 -13.50
N CYS A 41 9.27 -1.58 -13.93
CA CYS A 41 10.72 -1.44 -13.84
C CYS A 41 11.23 -1.65 -12.41
N GLU A 42 10.58 -1.04 -11.41
CA GLU A 42 10.98 -1.20 -10.01
C GLU A 42 10.76 -2.63 -9.48
N LEU A 43 9.73 -3.35 -9.93
CA LEU A 43 9.58 -4.77 -9.60
C LEU A 43 10.69 -5.62 -10.24
N MET A 44 11.00 -5.37 -11.51
CA MET A 44 12.04 -6.09 -12.25
C MET A 44 13.43 -5.88 -11.63
N VAL A 45 13.78 -4.64 -11.26
CA VAL A 45 15.06 -4.33 -10.58
C VAL A 45 15.20 -5.13 -9.29
N ARG A 46 14.13 -5.25 -8.51
CA ARG A 46 14.16 -5.97 -7.24
C ARG A 46 14.26 -7.49 -7.40
N MET A 47 13.51 -8.03 -8.36
CA MET A 47 13.57 -9.45 -8.68
C MET A 47 14.94 -9.85 -9.21
N ARG A 48 15.48 -9.03 -10.14
CA ARG A 48 16.81 -9.24 -10.66
C ARG A 48 17.86 -9.20 -9.57
N GLY A 49 17.80 -8.21 -8.67
CA GLY A 49 18.73 -8.15 -7.54
C GLY A 49 18.62 -9.35 -6.60
N PHE A 50 17.41 -9.88 -6.34
CA PHE A 50 17.27 -11.11 -5.55
C PHE A 50 17.84 -12.34 -6.26
N GLU A 51 17.68 -12.44 -7.57
CA GLU A 51 18.27 -13.52 -8.37
C GLU A 51 19.80 -13.43 -8.38
N ASP A 52 20.36 -12.24 -8.60
CA ASP A 52 21.81 -12.03 -8.60
C ASP A 52 22.41 -12.41 -7.24
N MET A 53 21.78 -12.00 -6.13
CA MET A 53 22.17 -12.42 -4.77
C MET A 53 22.06 -13.93 -4.58
N ALA A 54 20.96 -14.55 -5.01
CA ALA A 54 20.76 -15.98 -4.86
C ALA A 54 21.82 -16.78 -5.63
N ASN A 55 22.19 -16.33 -6.83
CA ASN A 55 23.22 -16.96 -7.64
C ASN A 55 24.60 -16.83 -6.99
N GLU A 56 24.94 -15.64 -6.46
CA GLU A 56 26.21 -15.40 -5.76
C GLU A 56 26.34 -16.25 -4.49
N GLU A 57 25.25 -16.40 -3.74
CA GLU A 57 25.20 -17.20 -2.51
C GLU A 57 24.98 -18.72 -2.76
N GLY A 58 24.83 -19.15 -4.02
CA GLY A 58 24.59 -20.55 -4.36
C GLY A 58 23.25 -21.10 -3.84
N LEU A 59 22.23 -20.24 -3.75
CA LEU A 59 20.89 -20.60 -3.29
C LEU A 59 20.07 -21.26 -4.39
N ALA A 60 19.15 -22.13 -3.99
CA ALA A 60 18.16 -22.72 -4.88
C ALA A 60 16.96 -21.77 -5.06
N GLY A 61 16.51 -21.62 -6.32
CA GLY A 61 15.28 -20.93 -6.67
C GLY A 61 14.16 -21.94 -6.95
N GLU A 62 12.99 -21.74 -6.36
CA GLU A 62 11.81 -22.57 -6.55
C GLU A 62 10.59 -21.71 -6.89
N PHE A 63 9.81 -22.17 -7.87
CA PHE A 63 8.55 -21.57 -8.26
C PHE A 63 7.38 -22.42 -7.77
N TYR A 64 6.49 -21.82 -7.00
CA TYR A 64 5.33 -22.50 -6.42
C TYR A 64 4.04 -21.87 -6.91
N THR A 65 3.05 -22.71 -7.19
CA THR A 65 1.67 -22.30 -7.45
C THR A 65 0.77 -22.88 -6.37
N ILE A 66 -0.03 -22.02 -5.72
CA ILE A 66 -0.96 -22.40 -4.65
C ILE A 66 -2.36 -21.93 -5.04
N THR A 67 -3.29 -22.87 -5.12
CA THR A 67 -4.70 -22.62 -5.47
C THR A 67 -5.61 -22.95 -4.28
N ALA A 68 -6.81 -22.35 -4.24
CA ALA A 68 -7.80 -22.62 -3.21
C ALA A 68 -8.58 -23.91 -3.48
N PRO A 69 -9.27 -24.48 -2.48
CA PRO A 69 -10.22 -25.56 -2.68
C PRO A 69 -11.35 -25.24 -3.64
N SER A 70 -11.94 -26.29 -4.22
CA SER A 70 -12.99 -26.14 -5.23
C SER A 70 -14.22 -25.36 -4.74
N ARG A 71 -14.55 -25.38 -3.45
CA ARG A 71 -15.65 -24.57 -2.87
C ARG A 71 -15.46 -23.06 -2.98
N PHE A 72 -14.26 -22.58 -3.28
CA PHE A 72 -14.00 -21.15 -3.52
C PHE A 72 -14.22 -20.74 -4.98
N HIS A 73 -14.33 -21.71 -5.89
CA HIS A 73 -14.45 -21.47 -7.32
C HIS A 73 -15.92 -21.49 -7.74
N ALA A 74 -16.38 -20.49 -8.48
CA ALA A 74 -17.79 -20.36 -8.84
C ALA A 74 -18.14 -21.13 -10.12
N VAL A 75 -17.20 -21.24 -11.05
CA VAL A 75 -17.42 -21.72 -12.42
C VAL A 75 -16.30 -22.67 -12.83
N HIS A 76 -16.62 -23.69 -13.60
CA HIS A 76 -15.62 -24.57 -14.24
C HIS A 76 -15.04 -23.90 -15.49
N SER A 77 -13.78 -24.19 -15.82
CA SER A 77 -13.13 -23.63 -17.02
C SER A 77 -13.80 -23.99 -18.34
N LYS A 78 -14.53 -25.10 -18.38
CA LYS A 78 -15.33 -25.54 -19.55
C LYS A 78 -16.77 -25.01 -19.54
N GLY A 79 -17.12 -24.14 -18.60
CA GLY A 79 -18.48 -23.65 -18.35
C GLY A 79 -19.27 -24.51 -17.36
N GLY A 80 -20.30 -23.90 -16.78
CA GLY A 80 -21.14 -24.50 -15.73
C GLY A 80 -20.69 -24.14 -14.32
N PHE A 81 -21.64 -24.15 -13.38
CA PHE A 81 -21.40 -23.81 -11.98
C PHE A 81 -20.78 -24.96 -11.20
N VAL A 82 -19.86 -24.62 -10.30
CA VAL A 82 -19.28 -25.56 -9.35
C VAL A 82 -20.30 -25.81 -8.23
N SER A 83 -20.78 -27.05 -8.10
CA SER A 83 -21.88 -27.40 -7.16
C SER A 83 -21.56 -27.13 -5.69
N GLN A 84 -20.28 -27.23 -5.33
CA GLN A 84 -19.77 -27.04 -3.97
C GLN A 84 -19.37 -25.58 -3.68
N TRP A 85 -19.55 -24.67 -4.63
CA TRP A 85 -19.24 -23.26 -4.40
C TRP A 85 -20.07 -22.70 -3.24
N ASP A 86 -19.39 -22.15 -2.24
CA ASP A 86 -20.03 -21.69 -0.99
C ASP A 86 -20.40 -20.19 -1.01
N GLY A 87 -20.28 -19.54 -2.17
CA GLY A 87 -20.50 -18.09 -2.30
C GLY A 87 -19.29 -17.24 -1.92
N SER A 88 -18.12 -17.85 -1.65
CA SER A 88 -16.89 -17.13 -1.35
C SER A 88 -16.55 -16.10 -2.43
N THR A 89 -16.19 -14.89 -1.98
CA THR A 89 -15.71 -13.84 -2.88
C THR A 89 -14.19 -13.96 -3.10
N PRO A 90 -13.62 -13.33 -4.15
CA PRO A 90 -12.17 -13.24 -4.32
C PRO A 90 -11.43 -12.68 -3.09
N GLN A 91 -12.07 -11.81 -2.31
CA GLN A 91 -11.47 -11.31 -1.06
C GLN A 91 -11.42 -12.39 0.03
N ASP A 92 -12.42 -13.26 0.11
CA ASP A 92 -12.45 -14.38 1.06
C ASP A 92 -11.43 -15.45 0.69
N THR A 93 -11.33 -15.79 -0.61
CA THR A 93 -10.28 -16.69 -1.12
C THR A 93 -8.88 -16.13 -0.86
N GLN A 94 -8.65 -14.83 -1.11
CA GLN A 94 -7.37 -14.20 -0.80
C GLN A 94 -7.04 -14.26 0.70
N ARG A 95 -8.04 -14.11 1.57
CA ARG A 95 -7.88 -14.25 3.03
C ARG A 95 -7.53 -15.68 3.42
N TYR A 96 -8.16 -16.67 2.79
CA TYR A 96 -7.84 -18.07 2.95
C TYR A 96 -6.37 -18.36 2.57
N LEU A 97 -5.92 -17.93 1.38
CA LEU A 97 -4.54 -18.12 0.93
C LEU A 97 -3.51 -17.41 1.83
N CYS A 98 -3.84 -16.20 2.33
CA CYS A 98 -3.04 -15.55 3.36
C CYS A 98 -2.92 -16.40 4.63
N GLY A 99 -3.98 -17.10 5.03
CA GLY A 99 -3.98 -18.03 6.16
C GLY A 99 -3.10 -19.27 5.92
N VAL A 100 -3.17 -19.85 4.72
CA VAL A 100 -2.28 -20.95 4.28
C VAL A 100 -0.82 -20.52 4.38
N TRP A 101 -0.48 -19.37 3.81
CA TRP A 101 0.88 -18.83 3.87
C TRP A 101 1.33 -18.48 5.29
N ALA A 102 0.46 -17.93 6.13
CA ALA A 102 0.80 -17.63 7.51
C ALA A 102 1.19 -18.89 8.29
N LYS A 103 0.46 -20.00 8.11
CA LYS A 103 0.76 -21.30 8.72
C LYS A 103 2.07 -21.88 8.17
N ALA A 104 2.25 -21.89 6.85
CA ALA A 104 3.47 -22.38 6.21
C ALA A 104 4.70 -21.59 6.63
N ARG A 105 4.65 -20.26 6.58
CA ARG A 105 5.75 -19.39 7.03
C ARG A 105 6.11 -19.61 8.50
N ALA A 106 5.11 -19.84 9.36
CA ALA A 106 5.37 -20.16 10.77
C ALA A 106 6.06 -21.53 10.92
N ALA A 107 5.69 -22.52 10.11
CA ALA A 107 6.34 -23.84 10.10
C ALA A 107 7.79 -23.77 9.56
N ILE A 108 8.01 -23.07 8.44
CA ILE A 108 9.34 -22.78 7.88
C ILE A 108 10.24 -22.13 8.94
N SER A 109 9.72 -21.12 9.65
CA SER A 109 10.46 -20.44 10.71
C SER A 109 10.78 -21.35 11.90
N ARG A 110 9.89 -22.26 12.30
CA ARG A 110 10.16 -23.23 13.38
C ARG A 110 11.20 -24.26 12.98
N ALA A 111 11.30 -24.58 11.68
CA ALA A 111 12.36 -25.42 11.14
C ALA A 111 13.73 -24.69 11.05
N GLY A 112 13.82 -23.42 11.45
CA GLY A 112 15.04 -22.63 11.34
C GLY A 112 15.42 -22.28 9.91
N ILE A 113 14.46 -22.36 8.99
CA ILE A 113 14.65 -22.08 7.56
C ILE A 113 14.26 -20.63 7.28
N HIS A 114 15.02 -20.00 6.41
CA HIS A 114 14.79 -18.64 5.97
C HIS A 114 14.67 -18.61 4.45
N VAL A 115 13.66 -17.89 3.95
CA VAL A 115 13.40 -17.73 2.53
C VAL A 115 13.15 -16.27 2.19
N PHE A 116 13.53 -15.86 0.99
CA PHE A 116 13.18 -14.54 0.43
C PHE A 116 12.73 -14.68 -1.02
N GLY A 117 12.09 -13.66 -1.58
CA GLY A 117 11.57 -13.71 -2.94
C GLY A 117 10.31 -12.88 -3.14
N PHE A 118 9.38 -13.39 -3.95
CA PHE A 118 8.18 -12.68 -4.36
C PHE A 118 6.95 -13.58 -4.38
N ARG A 119 5.80 -12.97 -4.11
CA ARG A 119 4.48 -13.53 -4.35
C ARG A 119 3.69 -12.64 -5.29
N VAL A 120 3.08 -13.26 -6.29
CA VAL A 120 2.12 -12.68 -7.23
C VAL A 120 0.76 -13.31 -6.98
N VAL A 121 -0.31 -12.55 -7.17
CA VAL A 121 -1.70 -13.05 -7.16
C VAL A 121 -2.30 -12.78 -8.51
N GLU A 122 -2.87 -13.81 -9.10
CA GLU A 122 -3.64 -13.74 -10.34
C GLU A 122 -5.06 -14.26 -10.10
N PRO A 123 -6.06 -13.73 -10.80
CA PRO A 123 -7.36 -14.36 -10.90
C PRO A 123 -7.28 -15.56 -11.86
N HIS A 124 -7.95 -16.65 -11.52
CA HIS A 124 -8.41 -17.63 -12.50
C HIS A 124 -9.50 -17.03 -13.41
N HIS A 125 -9.92 -17.79 -14.42
CA HIS A 125 -11.02 -17.42 -15.33
C HIS A 125 -12.32 -17.05 -14.61
N ASP A 126 -12.60 -17.64 -13.43
CA ASP A 126 -13.77 -17.37 -12.60
C ASP A 126 -13.56 -16.20 -11.62
N GLY A 127 -12.40 -15.54 -11.66
CA GLY A 127 -12.01 -14.45 -10.78
C GLY A 127 -11.45 -14.91 -9.42
N THR A 128 -11.34 -16.21 -9.17
CA THR A 128 -10.81 -16.76 -7.91
C THR A 128 -9.29 -16.57 -7.84
N PRO A 129 -8.74 -15.93 -6.79
CA PRO A 129 -7.31 -15.74 -6.65
C PRO A 129 -6.55 -17.06 -6.53
N HIS A 130 -5.38 -17.13 -7.16
CA HIS A 130 -4.32 -18.11 -6.89
C HIS A 130 -2.98 -17.40 -6.76
N TRP A 131 -2.00 -18.05 -6.12
CA TRP A 131 -0.70 -17.47 -5.83
C TRP A 131 0.40 -18.13 -6.64
N HIS A 132 1.25 -17.30 -7.21
CA HIS A 132 2.56 -17.70 -7.72
C HIS A 132 3.64 -17.15 -6.80
N MET A 133 4.60 -17.99 -6.41
CA MET A 133 5.65 -17.62 -5.48
C MET A 133 7.01 -18.04 -6.05
N LEU A 134 7.91 -17.09 -6.19
CA LEU A 134 9.32 -17.35 -6.47
C LEU A 134 10.07 -17.18 -5.15
N LEU A 135 10.66 -18.25 -4.62
CA LEU A 135 11.39 -18.25 -3.37
C LEU A 135 12.83 -18.74 -3.56
N PHE A 136 13.75 -18.09 -2.87
CA PHE A 136 15.16 -18.47 -2.77
C PHE A 136 15.46 -18.98 -1.36
N MET A 137 16.22 -20.07 -1.28
CA MET A 137 16.57 -20.75 -0.04
C MET A 137 17.86 -21.57 -0.20
N ARG A 138 18.45 -22.03 0.91
CA ARG A 138 19.63 -22.89 0.82
C ARG A 138 19.27 -24.22 0.14
N PRO A 139 20.15 -24.82 -0.69
CA PRO A 139 19.84 -26.05 -1.42
C PRO A 139 19.36 -27.20 -0.52
N GLN A 140 19.95 -27.35 0.67
CA GLN A 140 19.56 -28.39 1.64
C GLN A 140 18.17 -28.18 2.27
N ASP A 141 17.60 -26.98 2.19
CA ASP A 141 16.30 -26.66 2.80
C ASP A 141 15.13 -26.90 1.82
N VAL A 142 15.42 -27.10 0.52
CA VAL A 142 14.42 -27.15 -0.55
C VAL A 142 13.31 -28.16 -0.29
N ASP A 143 13.67 -29.40 0.05
CA ASP A 143 12.68 -30.46 0.25
C ASP A 143 11.81 -30.20 1.49
N THR A 144 12.41 -29.67 2.57
CA THR A 144 11.65 -29.30 3.76
C THR A 144 10.66 -28.17 3.47
N VAL A 145 11.06 -27.16 2.69
CA VAL A 145 10.16 -26.07 2.28
C VAL A 145 9.03 -26.58 1.38
N ARG A 146 9.34 -27.45 0.41
CA ARG A 146 8.35 -28.11 -0.45
C ARG A 146 7.32 -28.87 0.37
N ASP A 147 7.76 -29.69 1.32
CA ASP A 147 6.88 -30.49 2.16
C ASP A 147 5.96 -29.63 3.02
N ILE A 148 6.50 -28.58 3.65
CA ILE A 148 5.72 -27.65 4.46
C ILE A 148 4.66 -26.92 3.62
N LEU A 149 5.04 -26.40 2.44
CA LEU A 149 4.11 -25.69 1.57
C LEU A 149 3.04 -26.63 1.00
N CYS A 150 3.44 -27.81 0.55
CA CYS A 150 2.56 -28.86 0.06
C CYS A 150 1.52 -29.25 1.10
N TYR A 151 1.96 -29.53 2.34
CA TYR A 151 1.09 -29.89 3.45
C TYR A 151 0.03 -28.81 3.70
N HIS A 152 0.45 -27.55 3.87
CA HIS A 152 -0.49 -26.48 4.20
C HIS A 152 -1.41 -26.09 3.03
N ALA A 153 -0.98 -26.27 1.78
CA ALA A 153 -1.81 -26.05 0.61
C ALA A 153 -2.89 -27.14 0.44
N ARG A 154 -2.59 -28.39 0.84
CA ARG A 154 -3.43 -29.57 0.57
C ARG A 154 -4.25 -30.06 1.76
N ILE A 155 -3.93 -29.66 3.00
CA ILE A 155 -4.62 -30.19 4.19
C ILE A 155 -6.12 -29.85 4.22
N THR A 156 -6.50 -28.65 3.77
CA THR A 156 -7.90 -28.22 3.77
C THR A 156 -8.62 -28.80 2.55
N ASP A 157 -9.76 -29.44 2.81
CA ASP A 157 -10.61 -30.11 1.82
C ASP A 157 -9.80 -31.19 1.04
N SER A 158 -8.93 -31.91 1.76
CA SER A 158 -8.01 -32.89 1.17
C SER A 158 -8.72 -34.08 0.52
N GLU A 159 -9.97 -34.35 0.92
CA GLU A 159 -10.83 -35.37 0.36
C GLU A 159 -11.16 -35.14 -1.12
N GLU A 160 -11.02 -33.91 -1.65
CA GLU A 160 -11.18 -33.64 -3.09
C GLU A 160 -9.93 -33.99 -3.92
N LEU A 161 -8.79 -34.27 -3.27
CA LEU A 161 -7.49 -34.45 -3.91
C LEU A 161 -7.19 -35.92 -4.27
N GLN A 162 -8.15 -36.58 -4.92
CA GLN A 162 -8.09 -38.03 -5.21
C GLN A 162 -7.30 -38.40 -6.46
N THR A 163 -6.87 -37.40 -7.26
CA THR A 163 -6.16 -37.64 -8.52
C THR A 163 -4.85 -36.86 -8.59
N PRO A 164 -3.85 -37.33 -9.36
CA PRO A 164 -2.62 -36.58 -9.61
C PRO A 164 -2.88 -35.17 -10.16
N ASN A 165 -3.90 -35.03 -11.01
CA ASN A 165 -4.31 -33.75 -11.57
C ASN A 165 -4.86 -32.81 -10.49
N ALA A 166 -5.71 -33.29 -9.57
CA ALA A 166 -6.22 -32.48 -8.47
C ALA A 166 -5.11 -32.06 -7.50
N LEU A 167 -4.18 -32.98 -7.19
CA LEU A 167 -3.01 -32.69 -6.36
C LEU A 167 -2.13 -31.60 -6.98
N LYS A 168 -1.85 -31.71 -8.29
CA LYS A 168 -1.07 -30.73 -9.05
C LYS A 168 -1.80 -29.38 -9.16
N ALA A 169 -3.11 -29.40 -9.44
CA ALA A 169 -3.91 -28.18 -9.54
C ALA A 169 -3.95 -27.41 -8.20
N ARG A 170 -3.96 -28.10 -7.06
CA ARG A 170 -3.94 -27.46 -5.75
C ARG A 170 -2.58 -26.87 -5.39
N PHE A 171 -1.52 -27.62 -5.66
CA PHE A 171 -0.14 -27.24 -5.37
C PHE A 171 0.79 -27.81 -6.42
N HIS A 172 1.49 -26.93 -7.11
CA HIS A 172 2.49 -27.27 -8.11
C HIS A 172 3.81 -26.57 -7.79
N VAL A 173 4.91 -27.25 -8.07
CA VAL A 173 6.27 -26.76 -7.84
C VAL A 173 7.15 -27.03 -9.04
N GLU A 174 7.99 -26.06 -9.38
CA GLU A 174 9.01 -26.15 -10.41
C GLU A 174 10.32 -25.57 -9.87
N ALA A 175 11.39 -26.37 -9.90
CA ALA A 175 12.72 -25.88 -9.64
C ALA A 175 13.15 -24.95 -10.78
N ILE A 176 13.75 -23.81 -10.44
CA ILE A 176 14.31 -22.90 -11.45
C ILE A 176 15.57 -23.54 -12.02
N ASP A 177 15.58 -23.72 -13.34
CA ASP A 177 16.71 -24.23 -14.09
C ASP A 177 17.38 -23.08 -14.86
N PRO A 178 18.59 -22.65 -14.46
CA PRO A 178 19.31 -21.58 -15.13
C PRO A 178 19.54 -21.82 -16.63
N ALA A 179 19.53 -23.07 -17.10
CA ALA A 179 19.67 -23.41 -18.51
C ALA A 179 18.38 -23.16 -19.32
N LYS A 180 17.21 -23.16 -18.66
CA LYS A 180 15.90 -22.94 -19.30
C LYS A 180 15.42 -21.50 -19.20
N GLY A 181 15.93 -20.75 -18.23
CA GLY A 181 15.61 -19.34 -18.07
C GLY A 181 16.01 -18.81 -16.71
N SER A 182 16.05 -17.48 -16.59
CA SER A 182 16.31 -16.80 -15.33
C SER A 182 15.10 -16.90 -14.39
N ALA A 183 15.33 -16.90 -13.08
CA ALA A 183 14.27 -16.83 -12.07
C ALA A 183 13.38 -15.58 -12.29
N THR A 184 14.01 -14.46 -12.66
CA THR A 184 13.33 -13.24 -13.08
C THR A 184 12.43 -13.48 -14.30
N GLY A 185 12.86 -14.29 -15.27
CA GLY A 185 12.07 -14.65 -16.45
C GLY A 185 10.77 -15.37 -16.10
N TYR A 186 10.81 -16.31 -15.15
CA TYR A 186 9.63 -17.04 -14.69
C TYR A 186 8.55 -16.10 -14.16
N ILE A 187 8.92 -15.12 -13.35
CA ILE A 187 7.97 -14.17 -12.74
C ILE A 187 7.66 -12.96 -13.63
N ALA A 188 8.49 -12.65 -14.62
CA ALA A 188 8.32 -11.52 -15.54
C ALA A 188 7.02 -11.61 -16.34
N LYS A 189 6.65 -12.81 -16.82
CA LYS A 189 5.36 -13.06 -17.50
C LYS A 189 4.20 -12.58 -16.63
N TYR A 190 4.22 -12.97 -15.36
CA TYR A 190 3.20 -12.58 -14.38
C TYR A 190 3.20 -11.08 -14.09
N ILE A 191 4.36 -10.41 -14.05
CA ILE A 191 4.38 -8.95 -13.89
C ILE A 191 3.71 -8.25 -15.08
N SER A 192 4.12 -8.60 -16.29
CA SER A 192 3.58 -7.98 -17.50
C SER A 192 2.07 -8.22 -17.62
N LYS A 193 1.61 -9.46 -17.40
CA LYS A 193 0.18 -9.81 -17.40
C LYS A 193 -0.67 -9.02 -16.40
N ASN A 194 -0.11 -8.64 -15.25
CA ASN A 194 -0.86 -8.02 -14.16
C ASN A 194 -0.77 -6.50 -14.07
N ILE A 195 0.18 -5.85 -14.75
CA ILE A 195 0.45 -4.42 -14.60
C ILE A 195 0.04 -3.60 -15.83
N ASP A 196 0.64 -3.87 -16.98
CA ASP A 196 0.51 -3.01 -18.16
C ASP A 196 0.40 -3.77 -19.49
N GLY A 197 0.52 -5.10 -19.49
CA GLY A 197 0.53 -5.90 -20.71
C GLY A 197 1.76 -5.65 -21.58
N PHE A 198 2.84 -5.10 -21.00
CA PHE A 198 4.02 -4.70 -21.77
C PHE A 198 4.68 -5.90 -22.45
N ALA A 199 5.00 -5.73 -23.74
CA ALA A 199 5.59 -6.74 -24.62
C ALA A 199 4.73 -8.01 -24.80
N LEU A 200 3.41 -7.92 -24.57
CA LEU A 200 2.44 -9.01 -24.81
C LEU A 200 1.51 -8.72 -26.00
N ASP A 201 1.90 -7.80 -26.90
CA ASP A 201 1.11 -7.50 -28.10
C ASP A 201 1.07 -8.72 -29.02
N GLY A 202 -0.12 -9.31 -29.20
CA GLY A 202 -0.35 -10.48 -30.04
C GLY A 202 -0.34 -11.82 -29.30
N GLU A 203 -0.02 -11.85 -28.01
CA GLU A 203 -0.10 -13.06 -27.19
C GLU A 203 -1.49 -13.24 -26.55
N GLN A 204 -1.92 -14.51 -26.44
CA GLN A 204 -3.20 -14.91 -25.86
C GLN A 204 -2.98 -15.62 -24.52
N ASP A 205 -3.93 -15.45 -23.61
CA ASP A 205 -3.93 -16.19 -22.36
C ASP A 205 -4.29 -17.67 -22.57
N GLU A 206 -3.57 -18.57 -21.90
CA GLU A 206 -3.78 -20.02 -22.03
C GLU A 206 -5.08 -20.49 -21.35
N GLU A 207 -5.60 -19.75 -20.37
CA GLU A 207 -6.81 -20.10 -19.62
C GLU A 207 -8.06 -19.47 -20.25
N THR A 208 -7.98 -18.21 -20.71
CA THR A 208 -9.15 -17.47 -21.23
C THR A 208 -9.17 -17.33 -22.76
N GLY A 209 -8.04 -17.47 -23.44
CA GLY A 209 -7.90 -17.18 -24.88
C GLY A 209 -7.98 -15.68 -25.24
N GLU A 210 -8.12 -14.79 -24.27
CA GLU A 210 -8.19 -13.35 -24.50
C GLU A 210 -6.80 -12.73 -24.74
N ASN A 211 -6.76 -11.56 -25.38
CA ASN A 211 -5.53 -10.81 -25.61
C ASN A 211 -4.93 -10.35 -24.28
N LEU A 212 -3.64 -10.65 -24.05
CA LEU A 212 -2.97 -10.39 -22.78
C LEU A 212 -2.92 -8.91 -22.37
N ARG A 213 -2.99 -7.98 -23.33
CA ARG A 213 -3.00 -6.53 -23.04
C ARG A 213 -4.33 -6.06 -22.45
N ASP A 214 -5.45 -6.61 -22.92
CA ASP A 214 -6.76 -6.29 -22.38
C ASP A 214 -7.01 -7.02 -21.05
N MET A 215 -6.47 -8.24 -20.91
CA MET A 215 -6.41 -8.95 -19.64
C MET A 215 -5.73 -8.13 -18.54
N ALA A 216 -4.60 -7.46 -18.81
CA ALA A 216 -3.93 -6.62 -17.80
C ALA A 216 -4.83 -5.51 -17.22
N LYS A 217 -5.73 -4.94 -18.04
CA LYS A 217 -6.71 -3.95 -17.56
C LYS A 217 -7.75 -4.61 -16.66
N SER A 218 -8.28 -5.76 -17.07
CA SER A 218 -9.29 -6.55 -16.33
C SER A 218 -8.74 -7.01 -14.98
N VAL A 219 -7.52 -7.56 -14.97
CA VAL A 219 -6.82 -8.01 -13.76
C VAL A 219 -6.53 -6.83 -12.81
N SER A 220 -6.08 -5.69 -13.34
CA SER A 220 -5.87 -4.47 -12.55
C SER A 220 -7.19 -3.94 -11.93
N ALA A 221 -8.30 -4.02 -12.67
CA ALA A 221 -9.61 -3.65 -12.18
C ALA A 221 -10.11 -4.63 -11.11
N TRP A 222 -9.97 -5.94 -11.34
CA TRP A 222 -10.27 -7.01 -10.38
C TRP A 222 -9.52 -6.80 -9.06
N ALA A 223 -8.20 -6.65 -9.11
CA ALA A 223 -7.38 -6.44 -7.92
C ALA A 223 -7.80 -5.19 -7.15
N SER A 224 -8.11 -4.10 -7.86
CA SER A 224 -8.58 -2.85 -7.24
C SER A 224 -9.97 -3.01 -6.60
N ARG A 225 -10.90 -3.70 -7.28
CA ARG A 225 -12.27 -3.93 -6.81
C ARG A 225 -12.31 -4.74 -5.51
N TRP A 226 -11.45 -5.74 -5.41
CA TRP A 226 -11.36 -6.66 -4.27
C TRP A 226 -10.31 -6.25 -3.24
N ARG A 227 -9.58 -5.16 -3.48
CA ARG A 227 -8.49 -4.65 -2.62
C ARG A 227 -7.36 -5.67 -2.43
N ILE A 228 -7.03 -6.41 -3.49
CA ILE A 228 -6.01 -7.45 -3.47
C ILE A 228 -4.65 -6.85 -3.84
N ARG A 229 -3.68 -7.03 -2.95
CA ARG A 229 -2.28 -6.73 -3.25
C ARG A 229 -1.70 -7.84 -4.13
N GLN A 230 -1.59 -7.56 -5.43
CA GLN A 230 -1.05 -8.51 -6.42
C GLN A 230 0.40 -8.88 -6.12
N PHE A 231 1.29 -7.90 -5.92
CA PHE A 231 2.72 -8.14 -5.75
C PHE A 231 3.18 -7.90 -4.31
N GLN A 232 3.85 -8.90 -3.73
CA GLN A 232 4.41 -8.85 -2.39
C GLN A 232 5.84 -9.38 -2.41
N GLN A 233 6.78 -8.57 -1.98
CA GLN A 233 8.14 -9.03 -1.66
C GLN A 233 8.11 -9.82 -0.35
N ILE A 234 8.86 -10.91 -0.29
CA ILE A 234 9.04 -11.78 0.88
C ILE A 234 10.52 -11.65 1.29
N GLY A 235 10.77 -11.31 2.55
CA GLY A 235 12.12 -10.99 3.00
C GLY A 235 12.71 -9.75 2.30
N GLY A 236 14.03 -9.62 2.37
CA GLY A 236 14.82 -8.57 1.75
C GLY A 236 14.74 -7.20 2.42
N ALA A 237 15.48 -6.26 1.84
CA ALA A 237 15.55 -4.89 2.36
C ALA A 237 14.26 -4.08 2.06
N PRO A 238 13.95 -3.05 2.88
CA PRO A 238 12.72 -2.29 2.73
C PRO A 238 12.70 -1.41 1.48
N VAL A 239 11.69 -1.59 0.63
CA VAL A 239 11.49 -0.78 -0.60
C VAL A 239 11.24 0.70 -0.29
N THR A 240 10.58 1.02 0.83
CA THR A 240 10.31 2.41 1.18
C THR A 240 11.58 3.15 1.57
N VAL A 241 12.52 2.50 2.25
CA VAL A 241 13.83 3.09 2.57
C VAL A 241 14.62 3.33 1.29
N TRP A 242 14.65 2.36 0.37
CA TRP A 242 15.22 2.50 -0.97
C TRP A 242 14.69 3.75 -1.69
N ARG A 243 13.36 3.91 -1.74
CA ARG A 243 12.72 5.08 -2.38
C ARG A 243 13.06 6.40 -1.70
N GLU A 244 13.20 6.39 -0.37
CA GLU A 244 13.47 7.59 0.40
C GLU A 244 14.94 8.03 0.26
N LEU A 245 15.89 7.08 0.24
CA LEU A 245 17.31 7.34 0.00
C LEU A 245 17.56 8.00 -1.36
N ARG A 246 16.90 7.52 -2.42
CA ARG A 246 17.00 8.09 -3.78
C ARG A 246 16.48 9.53 -3.92
N ARG A 247 15.90 10.10 -2.87
CA ARG A 247 15.56 11.53 -2.82
C ARG A 247 16.77 12.40 -2.53
N LEU A 248 17.81 11.84 -1.91
CA LEU A 248 19.04 12.53 -1.53
C LEU A 248 19.96 12.79 -2.73
N ARG A 249 19.86 12.00 -3.81
CA ARG A 249 20.66 12.12 -5.04
C ARG A 249 22.15 12.10 -4.71
N ASP A 250 22.91 13.08 -5.17
CA ASP A 250 24.38 13.19 -5.09
C ASP A 250 24.91 13.53 -3.68
N GLN A 251 24.08 13.43 -2.63
CA GLN A 251 24.55 13.64 -1.26
C GLN A 251 25.41 12.47 -0.79
N VAL A 252 26.40 12.79 0.04
CA VAL A 252 27.26 11.81 0.71
C VAL A 252 26.93 11.83 2.20
N LEU A 253 26.61 10.66 2.76
CA LEU A 253 26.31 10.52 4.17
C LEU A 253 27.60 10.38 4.97
N THR A 254 27.61 10.96 6.18
CA THR A 254 28.81 10.96 7.04
C THR A 254 29.19 9.56 7.51
N ASP A 255 28.19 8.71 7.82
CA ASP A 255 28.43 7.33 8.18
C ASP A 255 28.61 6.46 6.92
N ARG A 256 29.75 5.77 6.84
CA ARG A 256 30.12 4.95 5.67
C ARG A 256 29.15 3.82 5.39
N ARG A 257 28.51 3.24 6.42
CA ARG A 257 27.56 2.13 6.22
C ARG A 257 26.28 2.67 5.61
N MET A 258 25.75 3.77 6.14
CA MET A 258 24.60 4.46 5.55
C MET A 258 24.88 4.93 4.13
N ASP A 259 26.07 5.49 3.89
CA ASP A 259 26.49 5.99 2.58
C ASP A 259 26.55 4.85 1.54
N ALA A 260 27.07 3.68 1.92
CA ALA A 260 27.04 2.50 1.05
C ALA A 260 25.61 2.07 0.68
N VAL A 261 24.66 2.16 1.62
CA VAL A 261 23.24 1.88 1.35
C VAL A 261 22.66 2.92 0.38
N LEU A 262 22.99 4.20 0.56
CA LEU A 262 22.56 5.28 -0.34
C LEU A 262 23.13 5.08 -1.75
N ALA A 263 24.44 4.87 -1.86
CA ALA A 263 25.14 4.70 -3.12
C ALA A 263 24.54 3.56 -3.96
N ALA A 264 24.30 2.40 -3.35
CA ALA A 264 23.66 1.27 -4.02
C ALA A 264 22.21 1.59 -4.45
N ALA A 265 21.46 2.31 -3.62
CA ALA A 265 20.09 2.72 -3.95
C ALA A 265 20.03 3.69 -5.12
N ASP A 266 20.96 4.65 -5.18
CA ASP A 266 21.00 5.70 -6.19
C ASP A 266 21.30 5.14 -7.59
N VAL A 267 22.33 4.30 -7.72
CA VAL A 267 22.69 3.64 -9.00
C VAL A 267 21.67 2.58 -9.44
N GLY A 268 20.74 2.19 -8.55
CA GLY A 268 19.69 1.23 -8.86
C GLY A 268 20.12 -0.22 -8.75
N ASP A 269 21.15 -0.52 -7.95
CA ASP A 269 21.58 -1.88 -7.65
C ASP A 269 20.86 -2.42 -6.40
N TRP A 270 19.83 -3.23 -6.63
CA TRP A 270 19.04 -3.80 -5.54
C TRP A 270 19.79 -4.88 -4.75
N ALA A 271 20.68 -5.64 -5.39
CA ALA A 271 21.47 -6.67 -4.74
C ALA A 271 22.44 -6.01 -3.75
N ALA A 272 23.24 -5.06 -4.23
CA ALA A 272 24.16 -4.30 -3.39
C ALA A 272 23.45 -3.55 -2.27
N TYR A 273 22.27 -2.96 -2.53
CA TYR A 273 21.48 -2.29 -1.50
C TYR A 273 20.99 -3.25 -0.42
N THR A 274 20.50 -4.41 -0.83
CA THR A 274 20.02 -5.43 0.11
C THR A 274 21.17 -5.95 0.96
N GLN A 275 22.33 -6.18 0.35
CA GLN A 275 23.54 -6.59 1.06
C GLN A 275 24.03 -5.51 2.03
N ALA A 276 24.08 -4.24 1.59
CA ALA A 276 24.49 -3.10 2.42
C ALA A 276 23.53 -2.85 3.60
N GLN A 277 22.26 -3.24 3.49
CA GLN A 277 21.30 -3.23 4.60
C GLN A 277 21.49 -4.36 5.63
N GLY A 278 22.38 -5.33 5.34
CA GLY A 278 22.64 -6.50 6.17
C GLY A 278 22.23 -7.84 5.55
N GLY A 279 21.85 -7.85 4.27
CA GLY A 279 21.48 -9.06 3.51
C GLY A 279 19.97 -9.31 3.44
N ALA A 280 19.57 -10.31 2.64
CA ALA A 280 18.15 -10.58 2.37
C ALA A 280 17.35 -11.06 3.59
N LEU A 281 18.05 -11.58 4.60
CA LEU A 281 17.47 -12.19 5.80
C LEU A 281 17.71 -11.36 7.08
N VAL A 282 18.25 -10.15 6.94
CA VAL A 282 18.53 -9.27 8.08
C VAL A 282 17.29 -9.02 8.93
N ALA A 283 17.44 -9.09 10.25
CA ALA A 283 16.36 -8.73 11.15
C ALA A 283 16.12 -7.22 11.09
N ARG A 284 14.85 -6.81 11.22
CA ARG A 284 14.46 -5.40 11.11
C ARG A 284 15.18 -4.46 12.09
N ARG A 285 15.58 -4.96 13.26
CA ARG A 285 16.32 -4.20 14.27
C ARG A 285 17.78 -3.96 13.87
N ASP A 286 18.33 -4.81 13.02
CA ASP A 286 19.73 -4.84 12.61
C ASP A 286 19.94 -4.19 11.23
N LEU A 287 18.88 -3.66 10.62
CA LEU A 287 18.94 -2.87 9.38
C LEU A 287 19.83 -1.64 9.57
N VAL A 288 20.74 -1.41 8.62
CA VAL A 288 21.64 -0.25 8.62
C VAL A 288 20.86 1.06 8.48
N VAL A 289 19.82 1.11 7.64
CA VAL A 289 19.01 2.34 7.42
C VAL A 289 17.52 2.05 7.61
N ARG A 290 16.83 2.94 8.34
CA ARG A 290 15.38 2.90 8.58
C ARG A 290 14.74 4.26 8.30
N LEU A 291 13.42 4.26 8.17
CA LEU A 291 12.64 5.49 7.97
C LEU A 291 12.57 6.31 9.27
N ALA A 292 12.94 7.57 9.20
CA ALA A 292 12.68 8.57 10.22
C ALA A 292 11.27 9.15 10.02
N TYR A 293 10.50 9.24 11.09
CA TYR A 293 9.14 9.77 11.08
C TYR A 293 9.05 11.05 11.91
N GLU A 294 8.32 12.03 11.39
CA GLU A 294 7.75 13.12 12.18
C GLU A 294 6.41 12.64 12.74
N ILE A 295 6.19 12.83 14.04
CA ILE A 295 4.93 12.50 14.71
C ILE A 295 4.21 13.82 14.99
N THR A 296 3.05 14.01 14.38
CA THR A 296 2.12 15.07 14.77
C THR A 296 1.18 14.50 15.82
N GLU A 297 1.41 14.85 17.09
CA GLU A 297 0.54 14.45 18.19
C GLU A 297 -0.88 14.95 17.97
N GLN A 298 -1.86 14.07 18.15
CA GLN A 298 -3.28 14.39 17.92
C GLN A 298 -3.53 15.05 16.54
N GLY A 299 -2.75 14.65 15.53
CA GLY A 299 -2.70 15.29 14.23
C GLY A 299 -3.92 15.06 13.34
N ASN A 300 -4.85 14.16 13.74
CA ASN A 300 -6.10 13.92 13.03
C ASN A 300 -7.34 14.36 13.84
N GLU A 301 -8.50 14.34 13.19
CA GLU A 301 -9.78 14.76 13.80
C GLU A 301 -10.24 13.87 14.97
N TYR A 302 -9.59 12.73 15.18
CA TYR A 302 -9.86 11.76 16.23
C TYR A 302 -8.84 11.84 17.38
N ALA A 303 -7.96 12.85 17.36
CA ALA A 303 -6.87 13.03 18.31
C ALA A 303 -5.88 11.86 18.36
N GLU A 304 -5.72 11.14 17.25
CA GLU A 304 -4.68 10.14 17.09
C GLU A 304 -3.41 10.78 16.51
N ASP A 305 -2.27 10.21 16.88
CA ASP A 305 -0.98 10.64 16.36
C ASP A 305 -0.85 10.30 14.88
N VAL A 306 -0.39 11.27 14.10
CA VAL A 306 -0.18 11.11 12.66
C VAL A 306 1.32 11.02 12.38
N GLN A 307 1.76 9.86 11.92
CA GLN A 307 3.14 9.64 11.50
C GLN A 307 3.33 10.01 10.02
N ARG A 308 4.34 10.83 9.72
CA ARG A 308 4.76 11.16 8.36
C ARG A 308 6.23 10.85 8.18
N VAL A 309 6.61 10.24 7.07
CA VAL A 309 8.02 10.01 6.75
C VAL A 309 8.69 11.37 6.57
N GLN A 310 9.73 11.64 7.35
CA GLN A 310 10.53 12.87 7.29
C GLN A 310 11.92 12.62 6.67
N GLY A 311 12.40 11.38 6.79
CA GLY A 311 13.60 10.94 6.09
C GLY A 311 14.10 9.59 6.52
N VAL A 312 15.40 9.47 6.72
CA VAL A 312 16.07 8.22 7.06
C VAL A 312 17.00 8.40 8.27
N TYR A 313 17.28 7.32 8.98
CA TYR A 313 18.29 7.28 10.05
C TYR A 313 18.87 5.87 10.16
N SER A 314 19.98 5.71 10.87
CA SER A 314 20.48 4.40 11.27
C SER A 314 20.17 4.09 12.73
N PRO A 315 19.58 2.91 13.04
CA PRO A 315 19.46 2.48 14.43
C PRO A 315 20.80 2.10 15.07
N LEU A 316 21.87 2.00 14.27
CA LEU A 316 23.21 1.60 14.72
C LEU A 316 24.12 2.80 15.01
N VAL A 317 23.71 4.01 14.60
CA VAL A 317 24.50 5.23 14.69
C VAL A 317 23.67 6.30 15.38
N PRO A 318 24.10 6.81 16.55
CA PRO A 318 23.45 7.93 17.21
C PRO A 318 23.38 9.17 16.32
N ASP A 319 22.30 9.96 16.46
CA ASP A 319 22.11 11.25 15.77
C ASP A 319 22.28 11.21 14.24
N SER A 320 22.00 10.07 13.63
CA SER A 320 22.19 9.80 12.20
C SER A 320 20.99 10.19 11.31
N ALA A 321 20.05 10.95 11.84
CA ALA A 321 18.83 11.30 11.11
C ALA A 321 19.13 12.30 9.98
N VAL A 322 18.70 11.95 8.77
CA VAL A 322 18.84 12.77 7.57
C VAL A 322 17.47 13.07 7.01
N CYS A 323 17.16 14.36 6.90
CA CYS A 323 15.91 14.85 6.34
C CYS A 323 15.93 14.76 4.80
N THR A 324 14.96 14.07 4.23
CA THR A 324 14.82 13.88 2.77
C THR A 324 13.65 14.68 2.19
N ARG A 325 12.82 15.29 3.05
CA ARG A 325 11.59 16.01 2.69
C ARG A 325 11.70 17.47 3.12
N LEU A 326 12.48 18.22 2.35
CA LEU A 326 12.79 19.62 2.62
C LEU A 326 11.67 20.58 2.18
N VAL A 327 10.84 20.18 1.22
CA VAL A 327 9.84 21.05 0.61
C VAL A 327 8.43 20.56 0.96
N LYS A 328 7.63 21.46 1.54
CA LYS A 328 6.19 21.26 1.74
C LYS A 328 5.45 21.68 0.48
N TRP A 329 4.51 20.83 0.05
CA TRP A 329 3.72 21.06 -1.15
C TRP A 329 2.24 21.12 -0.77
N GLN A 330 1.58 22.18 -1.19
CA GLN A 330 0.14 22.34 -1.07
C GLN A 330 -0.52 22.06 -2.41
N LYS A 331 -1.56 21.22 -2.40
CA LYS A 331 -2.43 21.05 -3.56
C LYS A 331 -3.28 22.31 -3.74
N VAL A 332 -3.16 22.97 -4.89
CA VAL A 332 -3.94 24.15 -5.27
C VAL A 332 -4.65 23.91 -6.60
N ALA A 333 -5.78 24.57 -6.84
CA ALA A 333 -6.42 24.51 -8.15
C ALA A 333 -5.48 25.10 -9.22
N LYS A 334 -5.50 24.57 -10.44
CA LYS A 334 -4.79 25.18 -11.56
C LYS A 334 -5.32 26.60 -11.79
N LEU A 335 -4.42 27.52 -12.10
CA LEU A 335 -4.82 28.85 -12.57
C LEU A 335 -5.61 28.63 -13.86
N ALA A 336 -6.83 29.14 -13.91
CA ALA A 336 -7.53 29.22 -15.18
C ALA A 336 -6.70 30.13 -16.10
N GLU A 337 -6.29 29.64 -17.27
CA GLU A 337 -6.11 30.55 -18.40
C GLU A 337 -7.47 31.23 -18.58
N ALA A 338 -7.49 32.56 -18.47
CA ALA A 338 -8.73 33.34 -18.43
C ALA A 338 -9.69 32.89 -19.54
N SER A 339 -10.70 32.13 -19.15
CA SER A 339 -11.88 31.81 -19.93
C SER A 339 -13.01 31.98 -18.94
N ALA A 340 -13.78 33.03 -19.18
CA ALA A 340 -14.84 33.53 -18.31
C ALA A 340 -15.86 32.44 -17.96
N GLU A 341 -16.29 32.51 -16.70
CA GLU A 341 -17.59 32.11 -16.15
C GLU A 341 -18.15 30.73 -16.54
N GLU A 342 -18.31 29.87 -15.52
CA GLU A 342 -19.65 29.49 -15.07
C GLU A 342 -19.55 28.95 -13.62
N GLY A 343 -19.95 29.78 -12.67
CA GLY A 343 -20.20 29.35 -11.30
C GLY A 343 -21.48 28.52 -11.28
N PHE A 344 -21.36 27.21 -11.10
CA PHE A 344 -22.54 26.38 -10.86
C PHE A 344 -22.84 26.29 -9.37
N SER A 345 -23.99 26.85 -8.99
CA SER A 345 -24.60 26.66 -7.67
C SER A 345 -24.85 25.16 -7.40
N GLY A 346 -24.47 24.71 -6.21
CA GLY A 346 -24.69 23.34 -5.76
C GLY A 346 -26.18 23.05 -5.54
N GLY A 347 -26.86 22.53 -6.57
CA GLY A 347 -28.20 21.96 -6.44
C GLY A 347 -28.20 20.63 -5.67
N SER A 348 -29.38 20.24 -5.17
CA SER A 348 -29.67 19.10 -4.28
C SER A 348 -29.36 17.68 -4.82
N ALA A 349 -28.55 17.55 -5.88
CA ALA A 349 -28.19 16.29 -6.52
C ALA A 349 -26.66 16.15 -6.70
N ALA A 350 -25.88 16.53 -5.68
CA ALA A 350 -24.46 16.19 -5.62
C ALA A 350 -24.29 14.65 -5.51
N PRO A 351 -23.35 14.02 -6.25
CA PRO A 351 -23.15 12.58 -6.22
C PRO A 351 -22.80 12.07 -4.82
N TRP A 352 -23.53 11.07 -4.37
CA TRP A 352 -23.39 10.45 -3.06
C TRP A 352 -22.09 9.63 -3.04
N SER A 353 -21.12 10.05 -2.23
CA SER A 353 -19.89 9.29 -2.00
C SER A 353 -19.98 8.56 -0.67
N SER A 354 -19.63 7.27 -0.65
CA SER A 354 -19.62 6.41 0.54
C SER A 354 -18.54 6.77 1.57
N VAL A 355 -17.86 7.92 1.40
CA VAL A 355 -16.85 8.44 2.31
C VAL A 355 -17.46 9.38 3.37
N ASN A 356 -18.74 9.73 3.24
CA ASN A 356 -19.43 10.67 4.13
C ASN A 356 -20.65 10.08 4.86
N ASN A 357 -20.75 8.74 4.97
CA ASN A 357 -21.73 8.15 5.89
C ASN A 357 -21.20 8.24 7.33
N CYS A 358 -21.61 9.34 7.96
CA CYS A 358 -21.51 9.67 9.36
C CYS A 358 -21.76 8.47 10.31
N THR A 359 -20.73 8.06 11.05
CA THR A 359 -20.79 8.27 12.51
C THR A 359 -20.45 9.74 12.77
N GLU A 360 -21.18 10.44 13.65
CA GLU A 360 -20.98 11.86 14.01
C GLU A 360 -19.54 12.33 13.74
N GLY A 361 -19.34 13.23 12.74
CA GLY A 361 -18.00 13.65 12.32
C GLY A 361 -17.13 14.06 13.52
N GLY A 362 -15.83 13.76 13.51
CA GLY A 362 -14.96 13.77 14.70
C GLY A 362 -15.04 15.07 15.53
N THR A 363 -15.26 16.20 14.85
CA THR A 363 -15.49 17.50 15.49
C THR A 363 -16.77 17.56 16.34
N ARG A 364 -17.90 17.01 15.86
CA ARG A 364 -19.17 16.96 16.62
C ARG A 364 -19.04 16.03 17.81
N ARG A 365 -18.47 14.84 17.62
CA ARG A 365 -18.24 13.89 18.73
C ARG A 365 -17.31 14.49 19.79
N ARG A 366 -16.25 15.19 19.38
CA ARG A 366 -15.36 15.91 20.29
C ARG A 366 -16.08 17.00 21.08
N LEU A 367 -16.85 17.87 20.40
CA LEU A 367 -17.63 18.91 21.08
C LEU A 367 -18.63 18.33 22.07
N LYS A 368 -19.30 17.23 21.69
CA LYS A 368 -20.21 16.49 22.57
C LYS A 368 -19.52 16.00 23.85
N LEU A 369 -18.32 15.41 23.72
CA LEU A 369 -17.53 14.96 24.88
C LEU A 369 -17.04 16.14 25.73
N GLU A 370 -16.56 17.22 25.11
CA GLU A 370 -16.09 18.43 25.80
C GLU A 370 -17.21 19.22 26.51
N LEU A 371 -18.42 19.17 25.97
CA LEU A 371 -19.62 19.74 26.59
C LEU A 371 -20.08 18.91 27.79
N ARG A 372 -20.15 17.57 27.61
CA ARG A 372 -20.50 16.65 28.70
C ARG A 372 -19.54 16.69 29.87
N SER A 373 -18.23 16.82 29.62
CA SER A 373 -17.25 16.97 30.71
C SER A 373 -17.41 18.28 31.48
N ARG A 374 -18.14 19.26 30.93
CA ARG A 374 -18.45 20.56 31.55
C ARG A 374 -19.90 20.66 32.01
N GLY A 375 -20.64 19.55 32.06
CA GLY A 375 -22.00 19.49 32.61
C GLY A 375 -23.12 19.88 31.64
N PHE A 376 -22.84 20.03 30.35
CA PHE A 376 -23.86 20.21 29.30
C PHE A 376 -24.32 18.86 28.75
N ASP A 377 -25.48 18.82 28.09
CA ASP A 377 -26.03 17.58 27.49
C ASP A 377 -25.19 17.13 26.28
N GLY A 378 -24.58 18.09 25.59
CA GLY A 378 -23.89 17.87 24.31
C GLY A 378 -24.90 17.62 23.19
N SER A 379 -26.02 18.35 23.23
CA SER A 379 -27.10 18.23 22.25
C SER A 379 -26.68 18.82 20.89
N ASP A 380 -27.36 18.42 19.82
CA ASP A 380 -27.07 18.98 18.48
C ASP A 380 -27.33 20.49 18.42
N GLU A 381 -28.29 21.01 19.19
CA GLU A 381 -28.58 22.44 19.28
C GLU A 381 -27.44 23.23 19.93
N GLU A 382 -26.88 22.73 21.05
CA GLU A 382 -25.74 23.34 21.74
C GLU A 382 -24.50 23.40 20.83
N ILE A 383 -24.24 22.30 20.12
CA ILE A 383 -23.13 22.19 19.17
C ILE A 383 -23.32 23.14 17.99
N ASP A 384 -24.55 23.27 17.47
CA ASP A 384 -24.83 24.16 16.34
C ASP A 384 -24.77 25.64 16.74
N ILE A 385 -25.17 26.01 17.96
CA ILE A 385 -24.97 27.37 18.52
C ILE A 385 -23.48 27.72 18.51
N LEU A 386 -22.64 26.84 19.05
CA LEU A 386 -21.19 27.04 19.10
C LEU A 386 -20.56 27.12 17.70
N LYS A 387 -20.96 26.24 16.77
CA LYS A 387 -20.42 26.23 15.40
C LYS A 387 -20.82 27.47 14.60
N ARG A 388 -21.94 28.13 14.92
CA ARG A 388 -22.35 29.41 14.33
C ARG A 388 -21.65 30.61 14.96
N GLY A 389 -20.75 30.39 15.93
CA GLY A 389 -20.03 31.44 16.65
C GLY A 389 -20.79 32.01 17.84
N GLY A 390 -21.92 31.39 18.23
CA GLY A 390 -22.62 31.70 19.48
C GLY A 390 -21.88 31.17 20.71
N GLY A 391 -22.26 31.64 21.89
CA GLY A 391 -21.72 31.18 23.17
C GLY A 391 -22.78 30.47 24.02
N LEU A 392 -22.37 29.45 24.77
CA LEU A 392 -23.20 28.78 25.78
C LEU A 392 -22.84 29.32 27.16
N ARG A 393 -23.83 29.67 27.97
CA ARG A 393 -23.60 30.19 29.32
C ARG A 393 -23.04 29.10 30.23
N PHE A 394 -21.89 29.35 30.85
CA PHE A 394 -21.19 28.42 31.74
C PHE A 394 -20.84 29.14 33.06
N GLY A 395 -21.70 29.02 34.07
CA GLY A 395 -21.52 29.77 35.32
C GLY A 395 -21.53 31.29 35.11
N GLN A 396 -20.42 31.96 35.45
CA GLN A 396 -20.18 33.40 35.26
C GLN A 396 -19.50 33.75 33.93
N SER A 397 -19.19 32.76 33.09
CA SER A 397 -18.54 32.91 31.79
C SER A 397 -19.39 32.31 30.67
N ALA A 398 -18.89 32.40 29.44
CA ALA A 398 -19.50 31.77 28.27
C ALA A 398 -18.50 30.85 27.57
N LEU A 399 -18.92 29.65 27.19
CA LEU A 399 -18.16 28.78 26.33
C LEU A 399 -18.39 29.18 24.87
N ILE A 400 -17.31 29.41 24.14
CA ILE A 400 -17.32 29.75 22.71
C ILE A 400 -16.45 28.75 21.93
N TYR A 401 -16.80 28.50 20.67
CA TYR A 401 -15.98 27.66 19.79
C TYR A 401 -15.18 28.51 18.81
N ARG A 402 -13.85 28.52 18.96
CA ARG A 402 -12.96 29.36 18.15
C ARG A 402 -11.68 28.60 17.83
N ASN A 403 -11.16 28.77 16.62
CA ASN A 403 -9.95 28.09 16.13
C ASN A 403 -9.96 26.56 16.34
N GLY A 404 -11.14 25.94 16.22
CA GLY A 404 -11.30 24.50 16.34
C GLY A 404 -11.33 23.95 17.77
N ARG A 405 -11.41 24.79 18.82
CA ARG A 405 -11.45 24.38 20.23
C ARG A 405 -12.54 25.11 21.02
N LEU A 406 -13.07 24.48 22.06
CA LEU A 406 -13.96 25.11 23.02
C LEU A 406 -13.13 25.93 24.02
N GLN A 407 -13.47 27.21 24.19
CA GLN A 407 -12.75 28.16 25.04
C GLN A 407 -13.75 28.84 25.98
N GLU A 408 -13.31 29.13 27.20
CA GLU A 408 -14.08 29.90 28.17
C GLU A 408 -13.77 31.39 28.00
N LYS A 409 -14.81 32.19 27.76
CA LYS A 409 -14.75 33.64 27.69
C LYS A 409 -15.38 34.22 28.96
N GLN A 410 -14.58 34.85 29.80
CA GLN A 410 -15.09 35.58 30.96
C GLN A 410 -15.65 36.94 30.51
N ASN A 411 -16.74 37.38 31.15
CA ASN A 411 -17.24 38.74 30.97
C ASN A 411 -16.32 39.69 31.74
N GLU A 412 -15.48 40.44 31.02
CA GLU A 412 -14.77 41.57 31.58
C GLU A 412 -15.68 42.81 31.53
N PRO A 413 -16.08 43.40 32.67
CA PRO A 413 -16.99 44.55 32.71
C PRO A 413 -16.47 45.78 31.95
N MET A 414 -15.16 45.87 31.70
CA MET A 414 -14.55 46.94 30.90
C MET A 414 -14.92 46.88 29.41
N GLN A 415 -15.40 45.74 28.89
CA GLN A 415 -15.77 45.57 27.49
C GLN A 415 -17.23 45.98 27.19
N GLU A 416 -18.01 46.35 28.22
CA GLU A 416 -19.41 46.78 28.09
C GLU A 416 -19.58 48.32 28.21
N LEU A 417 -18.51 49.07 28.43
CA LEU A 417 -18.55 50.54 28.43
C LEU A 417 -18.61 51.08 26.98
N TRP A 418 -19.74 51.64 26.60
CA TRP A 418 -19.88 52.40 25.35
C TRP A 418 -19.03 53.68 25.43
N PRO A 419 -18.34 54.11 24.35
CA PRO A 419 -17.38 55.23 24.38
C PRO A 419 -17.98 56.62 24.67
N GLY A 420 -19.27 56.72 25.01
CA GLY A 420 -20.04 57.97 25.02
C GLY A 420 -20.64 58.39 26.36
N TRP A 421 -20.23 57.78 27.48
CA TRP A 421 -20.63 58.24 28.82
C TRP A 421 -19.40 58.44 29.71
N LEU A 422 -18.78 59.62 29.55
CA LEU A 422 -17.96 60.32 30.55
C LEU A 422 -18.35 61.80 30.54
#